data_AF-A0AAW2Z2Z8-F1
#
_entry.id   AF-A0AAW2Z2Z8-F1
#
_cell.length_a   1.000
_cell.length_b   1.000
_cell.length_c   1.000
_cell.angle_alpha   90.00
_cell.angle_beta   90.00
_cell.angle_gamma   90.00
#
_symmetry.space_group_name_H-M   'P 1'
#
loop_
_entity.id
_entity.type
_entity.pdbx_description
1 polymer ?
#
loop_
_entity_poly.entity_id
_entity_poly.type
_entity_poly.pdbx_seq_one_letter_code
_entity_poly.pdbx_strand_id
1 'polypeptide(L)'
;MEILSYEAKICWGFIRIDFPIATIPPLLFSITALKLCIRDFGFDPMQTLVNSVYSLIYFVLFLYTFTLSNQVIGVDEDKINKPQRPIPSGMITVEDAKKRLYFYNAVYFLISFYKGVVPQTLMWQAATFFGHFGGGHKNGIIKNFLNSVAGIIPQLAGAWKIMYGEVPDHINQWIIYVAWIMFFLMPIQELRDIPGDKLNGRKTLPIMLGEKF
;
A
#
# COMPACT_ATOMS: atom_id res chain seq x y z
N MET A 1 28.25 0.98 -9.79
CA MET A 1 27.76 0.82 -8.41
C MET A 1 27.01 2.05 -7.90
N GLU A 2 27.43 3.27 -8.24
CA GLU A 2 26.77 4.53 -7.79
C GLU A 2 25.32 4.68 -8.26
N ILE A 3 24.98 4.27 -9.48
CA ILE A 3 23.60 4.34 -9.98
C ILE A 3 22.67 3.42 -9.18
N LEU A 4 23.11 2.17 -8.92
CA LEU A 4 22.32 1.20 -8.16
C LEU A 4 22.12 1.62 -6.70
N SER A 5 23.16 2.19 -6.07
CA SER A 5 23.04 2.70 -4.71
C SER A 5 22.14 3.93 -4.63
N TYR A 6 22.19 4.81 -5.62
CA TYR A 6 21.28 5.96 -5.73
C TYR A 6 19.82 5.52 -5.92
N GLU A 7 19.56 4.58 -6.82
CA GLU A 7 18.23 4.01 -7.03
C GLU A 7 17.68 3.32 -5.77
N ALA A 8 18.51 2.52 -5.08
CA ALA A 8 18.13 1.90 -3.82
C ALA A 8 17.77 2.95 -2.76
N LYS A 9 18.55 4.05 -2.68
CA LYS A 9 18.29 5.16 -1.77
C LYS A 9 16.96 5.86 -2.08
N ILE A 10 16.63 6.10 -3.35
CA ILE A 10 15.35 6.68 -3.75
C ILE A 10 14.19 5.74 -3.42
N CYS A 11 14.28 4.47 -3.82
CA CYS A 11 13.28 3.46 -3.53
C CYS A 11 12.99 3.35 -2.03
N TRP A 12 14.05 3.26 -1.22
CA TRP A 12 13.92 3.25 0.22
C TRP A 12 13.32 4.55 0.76
N GLY A 13 13.72 5.70 0.24
CA GLY A 13 13.18 7.01 0.61
C GLY A 13 11.66 7.11 0.42
N PHE A 14 11.12 6.50 -0.64
CA PHE A 14 9.68 6.46 -0.90
C PHE A 14 8.91 5.58 0.09
N ILE A 15 9.47 4.44 0.51
CA ILE A 15 8.72 3.43 1.28
C ILE A 15 8.99 3.42 2.78
N ARG A 16 10.15 3.90 3.25
CA ARG A 16 10.67 3.64 4.61
C ARG A 16 9.71 3.99 5.75
N ILE A 17 8.92 5.07 5.62
CA ILE A 17 8.00 5.52 6.68
C ILE A 17 6.81 4.57 6.79
N ASP A 18 6.32 4.09 5.65
CA ASP A 18 5.10 3.31 5.52
C ASP A 18 5.38 1.79 5.50
N PHE A 19 6.67 1.41 5.40
CA PHE A 19 7.12 0.03 5.26
C PHE A 19 6.60 -0.89 6.37
N PRO A 20 6.76 -0.59 7.67
CA PRO A 20 6.33 -1.53 8.72
C PRO A 20 4.81 -1.80 8.66
N ILE A 21 4.01 -0.75 8.46
CA ILE A 21 2.55 -0.84 8.44
C ILE A 21 2.07 -1.65 7.23
N ALA A 22 2.70 -1.46 6.07
CA ALA A 22 2.28 -2.11 4.83
C ALA A 22 2.90 -3.49 4.58
N THR A 23 3.89 -3.92 5.36
CA THR A 23 4.57 -5.21 5.14
C THR A 23 4.38 -6.20 6.26
N ILE A 24 4.33 -5.78 7.54
CA ILE A 24 4.26 -6.72 8.66
C ILE A 24 2.94 -7.53 8.63
N PRO A 25 1.74 -6.91 8.52
CA PRO A 25 0.50 -7.67 8.48
C PRO A 25 0.40 -8.68 7.32
N PRO A 26 0.66 -8.31 6.05
CA PRO A 26 0.59 -9.28 4.96
C PRO A 26 1.69 -10.35 5.02
N LEU A 27 2.88 -10.06 5.58
CA LEU A 27 3.89 -11.09 5.79
C LEU A 27 3.43 -12.15 6.79
N LEU A 28 2.83 -11.75 7.91
CA LEU A 28 2.25 -12.69 8.86
C LEU A 28 1.14 -13.53 8.19
N PHE A 29 0.32 -12.90 7.37
CA PHE A 29 -0.73 -13.57 6.60
C PHE A 29 -0.16 -14.58 5.60
N SER A 30 0.91 -14.22 4.88
CA SER A 30 1.63 -15.11 3.97
C SER A 30 2.26 -16.30 4.70
N ILE A 31 2.78 -16.12 5.92
CA ILE A 31 3.32 -17.23 6.74
C ILE A 31 2.20 -18.19 7.13
N THR A 32 1.03 -17.68 7.54
CA THR A 32 -0.14 -18.53 7.83
C THR A 32 -0.59 -19.29 6.59
N ALA A 33 -0.72 -18.62 5.45
CA ALA A 33 -1.09 -19.23 4.19
C ALA A 33 -0.08 -20.30 3.76
N LEU A 34 1.22 -20.06 3.93
CA LEU A 34 2.28 -21.04 3.67
C LEU A 34 2.15 -22.28 4.55
N LYS A 35 1.92 -22.09 5.86
CA LYS A 35 1.77 -23.20 6.81
C LYS A 35 0.59 -24.10 6.42
N LEU A 36 -0.52 -23.50 5.99
CA LEU A 36 -1.69 -24.25 5.53
C LEU A 36 -1.44 -24.92 4.18
N CYS A 37 -0.76 -24.24 3.25
CA CYS A 37 -0.36 -24.81 1.97
C CYS A 37 0.51 -26.07 2.17
N ILE A 38 1.50 -26.01 3.07
CA ILE A 38 2.35 -27.16 3.41
C ILE A 38 1.54 -28.29 4.05
N ARG A 39 0.59 -27.96 4.93
CA ARG A 39 -0.28 -28.95 5.58
C ARG A 39 -1.16 -29.68 4.55
N ASP A 40 -1.74 -28.95 3.61
CA ASP A 40 -2.77 -29.45 2.71
C ASP A 40 -2.18 -30.12 1.46
N PHE A 41 -1.05 -29.60 0.94
CA PHE A 41 -0.45 -30.02 -0.33
C PHE A 41 0.97 -30.60 -0.20
N GLY A 42 1.53 -30.59 1.01
CA GLY A 42 2.91 -31.02 1.27
C GLY A 42 3.94 -29.90 1.06
N PHE A 43 5.18 -30.17 1.47
CA PHE A 43 6.27 -29.21 1.35
C PHE A 43 7.02 -29.37 0.03
N ASP A 44 6.94 -28.35 -0.82
CA ASP A 44 7.82 -28.17 -1.97
C ASP A 44 8.77 -26.99 -1.71
N PRO A 45 10.08 -27.23 -1.50
CA PRO A 45 11.05 -26.17 -1.24
C PRO A 45 11.15 -25.13 -2.36
N MET A 46 11.08 -25.56 -3.61
CA MET A 46 11.29 -24.67 -4.76
C MET A 46 10.06 -23.78 -4.95
N GLN A 47 8.87 -24.36 -4.92
CA GLN A 47 7.63 -23.58 -5.03
C GLN A 47 7.46 -22.63 -3.84
N THR A 48 7.84 -23.06 -2.63
CA THR A 48 7.82 -22.21 -1.43
C THR A 48 8.75 -21.01 -1.59
N LEU A 49 9.98 -21.23 -2.05
CA LEU A 49 10.96 -20.16 -2.28
C LEU A 49 10.45 -19.17 -3.33
N VAL A 50 9.97 -19.69 -4.47
CA VAL A 50 9.42 -18.88 -5.55
C VAL A 50 8.24 -18.04 -5.03
N ASN A 51 7.25 -18.65 -4.37
CA ASN A 51 6.11 -17.92 -3.84
C ASN A 51 6.53 -16.84 -2.83
N SER A 52 7.48 -17.13 -1.96
CA SER A 52 7.99 -16.17 -0.97
C SER A 52 8.67 -14.96 -1.62
N VAL A 53 9.53 -15.19 -2.62
CA VAL A 53 10.20 -14.10 -3.36
C VAL A 53 9.18 -13.25 -4.10
N TYR A 54 8.24 -13.87 -4.82
CA TYR A 54 7.19 -13.15 -5.52
C TYR A 54 6.26 -12.38 -4.57
N SER A 55 5.95 -12.95 -3.39
CA SER A 55 5.16 -12.27 -2.35
C SER A 55 5.85 -11.00 -1.86
N LEU A 56 7.17 -11.07 -1.61
CA LEU A 56 7.95 -9.90 -1.19
C LEU A 56 7.95 -8.80 -2.27
N ILE A 57 8.24 -9.17 -3.52
CA ILE A 57 8.25 -8.23 -4.64
C ILE A 57 6.85 -7.60 -4.81
N TYR A 58 5.79 -8.42 -4.74
CA TYR A 58 4.41 -7.99 -4.84
C TYR A 58 4.06 -6.95 -3.76
N PHE A 59 4.45 -7.17 -2.50
CA PHE A 59 4.15 -6.20 -1.43
C PHE A 59 4.98 -4.93 -1.52
N VAL A 60 6.23 -5.01 -1.97
CA VAL A 60 7.03 -3.81 -2.24
C VAL A 60 6.33 -2.98 -3.31
N LEU A 61 5.85 -3.58 -4.41
CA LEU A 61 5.15 -2.88 -5.48
C LEU A 61 3.76 -2.37 -5.06
N PHE A 62 3.03 -3.13 -4.24
CA PHE A 62 1.79 -2.70 -3.62
C PHE A 62 2.03 -1.40 -2.83
N LEU A 63 3.03 -1.40 -1.95
CA LEU A 63 3.37 -0.22 -1.16
C LEU A 63 3.85 0.93 -2.05
N TYR A 64 4.70 0.63 -3.04
CA TYR A 64 5.25 1.63 -3.95
C TYR A 64 4.19 2.35 -4.76
N THR A 65 3.16 1.63 -5.19
CA THR A 65 1.99 2.18 -5.90
C THR A 65 1.34 3.30 -5.08
N PHE A 66 1.13 3.05 -3.79
CA PHE A 66 0.57 4.02 -2.86
C PHE A 66 1.52 5.16 -2.55
N THR A 67 2.76 4.87 -2.15
CA THR A 67 3.68 5.92 -1.68
C THR A 67 4.09 6.87 -2.81
N LEU A 68 4.29 6.38 -4.03
CA LEU A 68 4.53 7.25 -5.17
C LEU A 68 3.33 8.13 -5.48
N SER A 69 2.12 7.57 -5.53
CA SER A 69 0.90 8.33 -5.79
C SER A 69 0.67 9.41 -4.73
N ASN A 70 0.87 9.05 -3.45
CA ASN A 70 0.73 9.96 -2.34
C ASN A 70 1.76 11.09 -2.40
N GLN A 71 3.03 10.79 -2.61
CA GLN A 71 4.10 11.80 -2.61
C GLN A 71 4.08 12.69 -3.87
N VAL A 72 3.61 12.18 -5.02
CA VAL A 72 3.43 12.98 -6.24
C VAL A 72 2.33 14.03 -6.08
N ILE A 73 1.26 13.72 -5.35
CA ILE A 73 0.13 14.64 -5.12
C ILE A 73 0.31 15.48 -3.85
N GLY A 74 0.88 14.92 -2.80
CA GLY A 74 1.04 15.51 -1.48
C GLY A 74 2.34 16.29 -1.27
N VAL A 75 2.92 16.88 -2.32
CA VAL A 75 4.24 17.55 -2.23
C VAL A 75 4.25 18.67 -1.19
N ASP A 76 3.23 19.52 -1.17
CA ASP A 76 3.17 20.67 -0.24
C ASP A 76 2.87 20.22 1.20
N GLU A 77 2.07 19.17 1.37
CA GLU A 77 1.88 18.51 2.67
C GLU A 77 3.21 17.94 3.20
N ASP A 78 3.93 17.23 2.34
CA ASP A 78 5.16 16.54 2.71
C ASP A 78 6.31 17.51 2.98
N LYS A 79 6.37 18.69 2.34
CA LYS A 79 7.34 19.73 2.72
C LYS A 79 7.25 20.13 4.19
N ILE A 80 6.05 20.03 4.77
CA ILE A 80 5.79 20.44 6.16
C ILE A 80 5.95 19.23 7.09
N ASN A 81 5.22 18.15 6.81
CA ASN A 81 5.15 17.02 7.71
C ASN A 81 6.36 16.07 7.57
N LYS A 82 6.93 15.94 6.36
CA LYS A 82 7.87 14.88 5.97
C LYS A 82 8.96 15.40 5.01
N PRO A 83 9.68 16.51 5.32
CA PRO A 83 10.63 17.17 4.40
C PRO A 83 11.78 16.26 3.93
N GLN A 84 12.03 15.18 4.65
CA GLN A 84 13.00 14.14 4.33
C GLN A 84 12.56 13.16 3.23
N ARG A 85 11.36 13.29 2.65
CA ARG A 85 10.87 12.45 1.54
C ARG A 85 11.58 12.81 0.21
N PRO A 86 11.70 11.86 -0.74
CA PRO A 86 12.39 12.05 -2.00
C PRO A 86 12.07 13.34 -2.78
N ILE A 87 10.80 13.69 -2.91
CA ILE A 87 10.39 14.87 -3.68
C ILE A 87 10.66 16.16 -2.89
N PRO A 88 10.17 16.36 -1.64
CA PRO A 88 10.44 17.58 -0.88
C PRO A 88 11.92 17.86 -0.65
N SER A 89 12.75 16.82 -0.48
CA SER A 89 14.19 16.99 -0.24
C SER A 89 14.99 17.25 -1.53
N GLY A 90 14.34 17.33 -2.69
CA GLY A 90 14.99 17.52 -3.98
C GLY A 90 15.80 16.31 -4.49
N MET A 91 15.59 15.10 -3.94
CA MET A 91 16.28 13.91 -4.45
C MET A 91 15.78 13.48 -5.83
N ILE A 92 14.52 13.78 -6.16
CA ILE A 92 13.90 13.46 -7.44
C ILE A 92 12.85 14.52 -7.78
N THR A 93 12.67 14.82 -9.07
CA THR A 93 11.62 15.72 -9.54
C THR A 93 10.24 15.04 -9.48
N VAL A 94 9.16 15.84 -9.46
CA VAL A 94 7.79 15.32 -9.55
C VAL A 94 7.55 14.58 -10.86
N GLU A 95 8.13 15.07 -11.97
CA GLU A 95 7.99 14.46 -13.29
C GLU A 95 8.63 13.08 -13.36
N ASP A 96 9.84 12.93 -12.81
CA ASP A 96 10.52 11.64 -12.77
C ASP A 96 9.85 10.66 -11.80
N ALA A 97 9.29 11.15 -10.69
CA ALA A 97 8.46 10.35 -9.80
C ALA A 97 7.18 9.86 -10.49
N LYS A 98 6.56 10.65 -11.39
CA LYS A 98 5.42 10.21 -12.21
C LYS A 98 5.81 9.14 -13.22
N LYS A 99 6.92 9.29 -13.96
CA LYS A 99 7.42 8.26 -14.88
C LYS A 99 7.63 6.94 -14.14
N ARG A 100 8.26 7.02 -12.96
CA ARG A 100 8.47 5.91 -12.05
C ARG A 100 7.15 5.26 -11.61
N LEU A 101 6.15 6.06 -11.23
CA LEU A 101 4.82 5.57 -10.86
C LEU A 101 4.21 4.71 -11.95
N TYR A 102 4.19 5.18 -13.20
CA TYR A 102 3.63 4.40 -14.31
C TYR A 102 4.43 3.13 -14.61
N PHE A 103 5.76 3.23 -14.64
CA PHE A 103 6.64 2.08 -14.88
C PHE A 103 6.41 0.97 -13.84
N TYR A 104 6.48 1.30 -12.55
CA TYR A 104 6.33 0.28 -11.50
C TYR A 104 4.90 -0.25 -11.36
N ASN A 105 3.88 0.53 -11.73
CA ASN A 105 2.51 0.01 -11.82
C ASN A 105 2.33 -0.98 -12.98
N ALA A 106 3.01 -0.78 -14.10
CA ALA A 106 3.03 -1.76 -15.18
C ALA A 106 3.75 -3.05 -14.74
N VAL A 107 4.90 -2.94 -14.06
CA VAL A 107 5.61 -4.09 -13.48
C VAL A 107 4.73 -4.82 -12.45
N TYR A 108 4.02 -4.08 -11.59
CA TYR A 108 3.10 -4.65 -10.61
C TYR A 108 1.98 -5.46 -11.26
N PHE A 109 1.39 -4.94 -12.34
CA PHE A 109 0.40 -5.66 -13.13
C PHE A 109 0.96 -6.92 -13.80
N LEU A 110 2.17 -6.87 -14.36
CA LEU A 110 2.79 -8.04 -15.00
C LEU A 110 3.07 -9.16 -13.99
N ILE A 111 3.55 -8.80 -12.79
CA ILE A 111 3.78 -9.76 -11.70
C ILE A 111 2.46 -10.35 -11.21
N SER A 112 1.41 -9.52 -11.09
CA SER A 112 0.11 -10.00 -10.65
C SER A 112 -0.55 -10.93 -11.67
N PHE A 113 -0.34 -10.67 -12.97
CA PHE A 113 -0.76 -11.55 -14.05
C PHE A 113 -0.10 -12.92 -13.94
N TYR A 114 1.23 -12.96 -13.78
CA TYR A 114 1.97 -14.21 -13.62
C TYR A 114 1.54 -15.02 -12.39
N LYS A 115 1.19 -14.35 -11.27
CA LYS A 115 0.77 -15.02 -10.02
C LYS A 115 -0.75 -15.18 -9.87
N GLY A 116 -1.54 -14.79 -10.87
CA GLY A 116 -3.00 -14.92 -10.83
C GLY A 116 -3.72 -14.03 -9.80
N VAL A 117 -3.13 -12.88 -9.43
CA VAL A 117 -3.67 -11.90 -8.46
C VAL A 117 -4.05 -10.57 -9.11
N VAL A 118 -4.39 -10.60 -10.41
CA VAL A 118 -4.82 -9.42 -11.18
C VAL A 118 -6.00 -8.68 -10.54
N PRO A 119 -7.08 -9.35 -10.07
CA PRO A 119 -8.20 -8.62 -9.46
C PRO A 119 -7.79 -7.77 -8.25
N GLN A 120 -6.94 -8.33 -7.39
CA GLN A 120 -6.41 -7.63 -6.21
C GLN A 120 -5.54 -6.44 -6.61
N THR A 121 -4.70 -6.62 -7.62
CA THR A 121 -3.82 -5.55 -8.13
C THR A 121 -4.62 -4.41 -8.75
N LEU A 122 -5.58 -4.71 -9.62
CA LEU A 122 -6.42 -3.69 -10.26
C LEU A 122 -7.28 -2.95 -9.24
N MET A 123 -7.82 -3.66 -8.23
CA MET A 123 -8.56 -3.05 -7.13
C MET A 123 -7.69 -2.04 -6.37
N TRP A 124 -6.44 -2.40 -6.06
CA TRP A 124 -5.54 -1.50 -5.35
C TRP A 124 -5.08 -0.31 -6.20
N GLN A 125 -4.76 -0.54 -7.47
CA GLN A 125 -4.41 0.53 -8.41
C GLN A 125 -5.57 1.51 -8.58
N ALA A 126 -6.79 1.00 -8.78
CA ALA A 126 -8.00 1.81 -8.89
C ALA A 126 -8.24 2.63 -7.60
N ALA A 127 -8.16 1.99 -6.43
CA ALA A 127 -8.33 2.67 -5.14
C ALA A 127 -7.28 3.77 -4.93
N THR A 128 -6.02 3.48 -5.25
CA THR A 128 -4.91 4.43 -5.10
C THR A 128 -5.04 5.61 -6.06
N PHE A 129 -5.32 5.35 -7.34
CA PHE A 129 -5.46 6.40 -8.34
C PHE A 129 -6.70 7.27 -8.08
N PHE A 130 -7.83 6.66 -7.73
CA PHE A 130 -9.03 7.40 -7.33
C PHE A 130 -8.79 8.24 -6.06
N GLY A 131 -8.09 7.68 -5.07
CA GLY A 131 -7.74 8.39 -3.84
C GLY A 131 -6.90 9.64 -4.10
N HIS A 132 -5.83 9.53 -4.88
CA HIS A 132 -4.86 10.61 -5.05
C HIS A 132 -5.18 11.52 -6.23
N PHE A 133 -5.36 10.96 -7.42
CA PHE A 133 -5.61 11.72 -8.66
C PHE A 133 -7.10 12.06 -8.84
N GLY A 134 -8.00 11.19 -8.37
CA GLY A 134 -9.45 11.45 -8.36
C GLY A 134 -9.93 12.36 -7.22
N GLY A 135 -9.05 12.76 -6.30
CA GLY A 135 -9.37 13.67 -5.20
C GLY A 135 -10.07 13.02 -4.00
N GLY A 136 -10.19 11.70 -3.94
CA GLY A 136 -10.82 10.99 -2.82
C GLY A 136 -10.17 11.30 -1.46
N HIS A 137 -8.88 11.60 -1.44
CA HIS A 137 -8.12 12.01 -0.24
C HIS A 137 -8.62 13.30 0.43
N LYS A 138 -9.45 14.10 -0.25
CA LYS A 138 -10.00 15.35 0.30
C LYS A 138 -11.14 15.13 1.31
N ASN A 139 -11.78 13.96 1.25
CA ASN A 139 -12.85 13.55 2.16
C ASN A 139 -12.35 12.43 3.08
N GLY A 140 -12.38 12.64 4.39
CA GLY A 140 -11.85 11.69 5.38
C GLY A 140 -12.51 10.31 5.34
N ILE A 141 -13.81 10.23 5.11
CA ILE A 141 -14.52 8.95 5.03
C ILE A 141 -14.05 8.17 3.80
N ILE A 142 -13.97 8.84 2.64
CA ILE A 142 -13.50 8.22 1.39
C ILE A 142 -12.04 7.80 1.52
N LYS A 143 -11.17 8.69 2.02
CA LYS A 143 -9.75 8.41 2.27
C LYS A 143 -9.57 7.18 3.16
N ASN A 144 -10.31 7.10 4.28
CA ASN A 144 -10.22 5.97 5.20
C ASN A 144 -10.79 4.69 4.61
N PHE A 145 -11.87 4.76 3.83
CA PHE A 145 -12.41 3.62 3.10
C PHE A 145 -11.40 3.07 2.09
N LEU A 146 -10.73 3.95 1.33
CA LEU A 146 -9.75 3.56 0.32
C LEU A 146 -8.50 2.93 0.95
N ASN A 147 -7.99 3.51 2.03
CA ASN A 147 -6.79 3.01 2.72
C ASN A 147 -7.07 1.75 3.56
N SER A 148 -8.31 1.56 4.03
CA SER A 148 -8.70 0.39 4.80
C SER A 148 -9.39 -0.65 3.95
N VAL A 149 -10.68 -0.50 3.68
CA VAL A 149 -11.48 -1.52 2.97
C VAL A 149 -10.90 -1.81 1.59
N ALA A 150 -10.67 -0.77 0.78
CA ALA A 150 -10.19 -0.96 -0.57
C ALA A 150 -8.68 -1.28 -0.67
N GLY A 151 -7.92 -1.13 0.42
CA GLY A 151 -6.49 -1.41 0.48
C GLY A 151 -6.16 -2.75 1.13
N ILE A 152 -6.74 -3.03 2.29
CA ILE A 152 -6.49 -4.25 3.09
C ILE A 152 -7.04 -5.48 2.39
N ILE A 153 -8.22 -5.39 1.78
CA ILE A 153 -8.81 -6.54 1.05
C ILE A 153 -7.85 -7.06 -0.03
N PRO A 154 -7.42 -6.24 -1.02
CA PRO A 154 -6.50 -6.74 -2.05
C PRO A 154 -5.11 -7.09 -1.50
N GLN A 155 -4.66 -6.42 -0.43
CA GLN A 155 -3.37 -6.72 0.20
C GLN A 155 -3.36 -8.13 0.81
N LEU A 156 -4.31 -8.43 1.70
CA LEU A 156 -4.36 -9.70 2.42
C LEU A 156 -4.85 -10.85 1.52
N ALA A 157 -5.81 -10.60 0.63
CA ALA A 157 -6.24 -11.61 -0.34
C ALA A 157 -5.12 -11.94 -1.33
N GLY A 158 -4.36 -10.93 -1.78
CA GLY A 158 -3.20 -11.14 -2.64
C GLY A 158 -2.09 -11.91 -1.93
N ALA A 159 -1.81 -11.54 -0.67
CA ALA A 159 -0.86 -12.25 0.19
C ALA A 159 -1.17 -13.74 0.29
N TRP A 160 -2.42 -14.04 0.61
CA TRP A 160 -2.89 -15.41 0.77
C TRP A 160 -2.83 -16.18 -0.55
N LYS A 161 -3.37 -15.59 -1.62
CA LYS A 161 -3.46 -16.24 -2.93
C LYS A 161 -2.10 -16.55 -3.53
N ILE A 162 -1.08 -15.71 -3.33
CA ILE A 162 0.28 -15.98 -3.81
C ILE A 162 0.88 -17.24 -3.18
N MET A 163 0.56 -17.51 -1.90
CA MET A 163 1.12 -18.64 -1.16
C MET A 163 0.28 -19.92 -1.29
N TYR A 164 -1.05 -19.78 -1.25
CA TYR A 164 -2.00 -20.90 -1.22
C TYR A 164 -2.67 -21.21 -2.56
N GLY A 165 -2.69 -20.26 -3.50
CA GLY A 165 -3.30 -20.40 -4.84
C GLY A 165 -4.74 -19.90 -4.94
N GLU A 166 -5.52 -20.03 -3.86
CA GLU A 166 -6.90 -19.54 -3.75
C GLU A 166 -7.18 -18.92 -2.38
N VAL A 167 -8.29 -18.19 -2.25
CA VAL A 167 -8.71 -17.58 -0.99
C VAL A 167 -10.04 -18.22 -0.59
N PRO A 168 -10.06 -19.15 0.38
CA PRO A 168 -11.30 -19.76 0.85
C PRO A 168 -12.27 -18.73 1.43
N ASP A 169 -13.58 -19.01 1.36
CA ASP A 169 -14.63 -18.08 1.80
C ASP A 169 -14.47 -17.61 3.24
N HIS A 170 -14.12 -18.52 4.16
CA HIS A 170 -13.92 -18.18 5.57
C HIS A 170 -12.72 -17.22 5.78
N ILE A 171 -11.67 -17.34 4.96
CA ILE A 171 -10.54 -16.42 4.97
C ILE A 171 -10.95 -15.08 4.38
N ASN A 172 -11.71 -15.09 3.28
CA ASN A 172 -12.21 -13.87 2.66
C ASN A 172 -13.12 -13.07 3.61
N GLN A 173 -14.00 -13.75 4.34
CA GLN A 173 -14.83 -13.12 5.39
C GLN A 173 -13.97 -12.51 6.50
N TRP A 174 -12.94 -13.23 6.96
CA TRP A 174 -12.02 -12.71 7.97
C TRP A 174 -11.28 -11.45 7.48
N ILE A 175 -10.79 -11.46 6.23
CA ILE A 175 -10.15 -10.29 5.61
C ILE A 175 -11.11 -9.10 5.58
N ILE A 176 -12.37 -9.31 5.21
CA ILE A 176 -13.40 -8.26 5.19
C ILE A 176 -13.61 -7.69 6.60
N TYR A 177 -13.69 -8.52 7.63
CA TYR A 177 -13.83 -8.04 9.02
C TYR A 177 -12.64 -7.19 9.46
N VAL A 178 -11.41 -7.64 9.19
CA VAL A 178 -10.21 -6.86 9.51
C VAL A 178 -10.21 -5.53 8.77
N ALA A 179 -10.60 -5.52 7.49
CA ALA A 179 -10.63 -4.30 6.69
C ALA A 179 -11.62 -3.27 7.25
N TRP A 180 -12.79 -3.71 7.74
CA TRP A 180 -13.77 -2.84 8.39
C TRP A 180 -13.33 -2.39 9.79
N ILE A 181 -12.72 -3.24 10.59
CA ILE A 181 -12.15 -2.84 11.88
C ILE A 181 -11.13 -1.72 11.66
N MET A 182 -10.23 -1.89 10.69
CA MET A 182 -9.22 -0.89 10.38
C MET A 182 -9.82 0.41 9.85
N PHE A 183 -10.94 0.37 9.12
CA PHE A 183 -11.65 1.58 8.69
C PHE A 183 -12.04 2.48 9.87
N PHE A 184 -12.54 1.90 10.97
CA PHE A 184 -12.89 2.67 12.17
C PHE A 184 -11.67 3.12 12.97
N LEU A 185 -10.53 2.45 12.83
CA LEU A 185 -9.28 2.81 13.52
C LEU A 185 -8.41 3.81 12.74
N MET A 186 -8.61 3.95 11.42
CA MET A 186 -7.82 4.87 10.59
C MET A 186 -7.75 6.31 11.08
N PRO A 187 -8.84 6.92 11.58
CA PRO A 187 -8.78 8.30 12.08
C PRO A 187 -7.69 8.55 13.11
N ILE A 188 -7.31 7.51 13.89
CA ILE A 188 -6.22 7.60 14.87
C ILE A 188 -4.88 7.87 14.17
N GLN A 189 -4.63 7.23 13.03
CA GLN A 189 -3.41 7.45 12.24
C GLN A 189 -3.39 8.82 11.58
N GLU A 190 -4.55 9.38 11.25
CA GLU A 190 -4.68 10.71 10.62
C GLU A 190 -4.37 11.87 11.56
N LEU A 191 -4.36 11.64 12.89
CA LEU A 191 -4.08 12.70 13.88
C LEU A 191 -2.73 13.40 13.63
N ARG A 192 -1.71 12.67 13.17
CA ARG A 192 -0.38 13.21 12.87
C ARG A 192 -0.36 14.13 11.64
N ASP A 193 -1.32 13.95 10.72
CA ASP A 193 -1.35 14.64 9.44
C ASP A 193 -2.24 15.91 9.50
N ILE A 194 -2.88 16.20 10.64
CA ILE A 194 -3.78 17.37 10.84
C ILE A 194 -3.19 18.71 10.36
N PRO A 195 -1.93 19.10 10.70
CA PRO A 195 -1.39 20.39 10.25
C PRO A 195 -1.34 20.51 8.73
N GLY A 196 -0.88 19.46 8.05
CA GLY A 196 -0.83 19.40 6.58
C GLY A 196 -2.20 19.29 5.94
N ASP A 197 -3.14 18.54 6.55
CA ASP A 197 -4.51 18.41 6.07
C ASP A 197 -5.27 19.75 6.14
N LYS A 198 -5.09 20.53 7.22
CA LYS A 198 -5.71 21.85 7.38
C LYS A 198 -5.22 22.84 6.31
N LEU A 199 -3.92 22.87 6.05
CA LEU A 199 -3.34 23.75 5.01
C LEU A 199 -3.84 23.42 3.61
N ASN A 200 -4.11 22.14 3.34
CA ASN A 200 -4.66 21.68 2.06
C ASN A 200 -6.20 21.72 2.01
N GLY A 201 -6.86 22.30 3.03
CA GLY A 201 -8.32 22.41 3.07
C GLY A 201 -9.06 21.06 3.09
N ARG A 202 -8.41 19.99 3.57
CA ARG A 202 -9.01 18.65 3.61
C ARG A 202 -9.98 18.53 4.77
N LYS A 203 -11.06 17.78 4.55
CA LYS A 203 -12.07 17.47 5.56
C LYS A 203 -11.87 16.04 6.06
N THR A 204 -10.79 15.81 6.80
CA THR A 204 -10.51 14.51 7.42
C THR A 204 -11.37 14.30 8.67
N LEU A 205 -11.57 13.05 9.09
CA LEU A 205 -12.45 12.76 10.23
C LEU A 205 -11.98 13.44 11.53
N PRO A 206 -10.68 13.49 11.86
CA PRO A 206 -10.22 14.27 13.00
C PRO A 206 -10.50 15.77 12.91
N ILE A 207 -10.43 16.37 11.72
CA ILE A 207 -10.74 17.79 11.52
C ILE A 207 -12.25 18.03 11.67
N MET A 208 -13.07 17.17 11.05
CA MET A 208 -14.54 17.28 11.09
C MET A 208 -15.12 17.08 12.49
N LEU A 209 -14.52 16.20 13.29
CA LEU A 209 -14.99 15.88 14.64
C LEU A 209 -14.30 16.71 15.74
N GLY A 210 -13.06 17.15 15.51
CA GLY A 210 -12.22 17.80 16.50
C GLY A 210 -12.33 19.32 16.62
N GLU A 211 -13.11 20.00 15.77
CA GLU A 211 -13.26 21.47 15.80
C GLU A 211 -14.14 22.00 16.96
N LYS A 212 -14.61 21.16 17.88
CA LYS A 212 -15.44 21.60 19.03
C LYS A 212 -15.14 20.84 20.33
N PHE A 213 -13.96 21.02 20.92
CA PHE A 213 -13.78 20.94 22.38
C PHE A 213 -12.68 21.90 22.82
#